data_AF-A0A6P4JMP9-F1
#
_entry.id   AF-A0A6P4JMP9-F1
#
_cell.length_a   1.000
_cell.length_b   1.000
_cell.length_c   1.000
_cell.angle_alpha   90.00
_cell.angle_beta   90.00
_cell.angle_gamma   90.00
#
_symmetry.space_group_name_H-M   'P 1'
#
loop_
_entity.id
_entity.type
_entity.pdbx_description
1 polymer ?
#
loop_
_entity_poly.entity_id
_entity_poly.type
_entity_poly.pdbx_seq_one_letter_code
_entity_poly.pdbx_strand_id
1 'polypeptide(L)'
;MPCCCSRTPPTASEYSCCRCYPTVYQGPTRWQKPGPMGRNEWANFHSRYQTNVTSAAGTKVSDERLSTLVSGFSLSSEDHDSHMANLRRLSTPRWQRSKYIAPPKEVFTFRPRMTERPCPCPERGRPAKKPKVPCCFQHEDLEAEFWANIRFPVSQRALRAFPTMKTCRLAQPRKKISPYILFEEEVPCRRKMSPRQWRCHLQRLEYLSKPNFRVLAELRRC
;
A
#
# COMPACT_ATOMS: atom_id res chain seq x y z
N MET A 1 -31.88 28.13 -49.25
CA MET A 1 -31.27 26.79 -49.14
C MET A 1 -31.79 26.15 -47.85
N PRO A 2 -32.83 25.30 -47.94
CA PRO A 2 -33.41 24.61 -46.80
C PRO A 2 -32.73 23.24 -46.61
N CYS A 3 -32.42 22.85 -45.37
CA CYS A 3 -32.17 21.46 -45.04
C CYS A 3 -32.90 21.13 -43.73
N CYS A 4 -34.14 20.69 -43.90
CA CYS A 4 -34.92 19.98 -42.90
C CYS A 4 -34.36 18.56 -42.77
N CYS A 5 -33.93 18.17 -41.57
CA CYS A 5 -33.67 16.76 -41.24
C CYS A 5 -34.56 16.36 -40.06
N SER A 6 -35.78 15.95 -40.40
CA SER A 6 -36.68 15.18 -39.56
C SER A 6 -36.10 13.77 -39.35
N ARG A 7 -35.78 13.43 -38.09
CA ARG A 7 -35.51 12.04 -37.69
C ARG A 7 -36.78 11.41 -37.12
N THR A 8 -37.27 10.40 -37.82
CA THR A 8 -38.24 9.42 -37.34
C THR A 8 -37.61 8.51 -36.28
N PRO A 9 -38.33 8.13 -35.21
CA PRO A 9 -37.86 7.14 -34.25
C PRO A 9 -38.12 5.71 -34.77
N PRO A 10 -37.22 4.75 -34.52
CA PRO A 10 -37.52 3.35 -34.75
C PRO A 10 -38.43 2.79 -33.67
N THR A 11 -39.43 2.06 -34.15
CA THR A 11 -40.42 1.27 -33.41
C THR A 11 -39.81 0.06 -32.72
N ALA A 12 -40.46 -0.32 -31.61
CA ALA A 12 -40.09 -1.38 -30.69
C ALA A 12 -39.96 -2.77 -31.32
N SER A 13 -38.97 -3.55 -30.88
CA SER A 13 -39.02 -5.01 -30.98
C SER A 13 -38.09 -5.67 -29.95
N GLU A 14 -38.69 -6.51 -29.11
CA GLU A 14 -38.08 -7.69 -28.46
C GLU A 14 -36.98 -7.46 -27.42
N TYR A 15 -37.38 -6.97 -26.24
CA TYR A 15 -36.66 -7.32 -25.01
C TYR A 15 -37.16 -8.67 -24.49
N SER A 16 -36.40 -9.70 -24.85
CA SER A 16 -36.47 -11.03 -24.24
C SER A 16 -36.46 -10.91 -22.71
N CYS A 17 -37.52 -11.43 -22.08
CA CYS A 17 -37.71 -11.47 -20.65
C CYS A 17 -36.59 -12.32 -20.02
N CYS A 18 -35.60 -11.66 -19.41
CA CYS A 18 -34.59 -12.33 -18.59
C CYS A 18 -35.29 -12.98 -17.39
N ARG A 19 -35.12 -14.29 -17.24
CA ARG A 19 -35.54 -15.05 -16.06
C ARG A 19 -34.97 -14.39 -14.79
N CYS A 20 -35.82 -13.68 -14.07
CA CYS A 20 -35.53 -13.19 -12.73
C CYS A 20 -35.53 -14.39 -11.77
N TYR A 21 -34.35 -14.97 -11.52
CA TYR A 21 -34.18 -15.78 -10.31
C TYR A 21 -34.27 -14.85 -9.11
N PRO A 22 -34.93 -15.25 -8.01
CA PRO A 22 -34.96 -14.46 -6.79
C PRO A 22 -33.53 -14.34 -6.28
N THR A 23 -32.89 -13.22 -6.60
CA THR A 23 -31.60 -12.86 -6.02
C THR A 23 -31.93 -12.47 -4.60
N VAL A 24 -31.76 -13.39 -3.66
CA VAL A 24 -31.76 -13.07 -2.23
C VAL A 24 -30.79 -11.92 -2.08
N TYR A 25 -31.31 -10.71 -1.85
CA TYR A 25 -30.49 -9.51 -1.72
C TYR A 25 -29.62 -9.67 -0.48
N GLN A 26 -28.40 -10.18 -0.68
CA GLN A 26 -27.37 -10.06 0.32
C GLN A 26 -26.92 -8.61 0.24
N GLY A 27 -27.34 -7.82 1.24
CA GLY A 27 -26.96 -6.41 1.34
C GLY A 27 -25.45 -6.22 1.17
N PRO A 28 -25.01 -4.98 0.90
CA PRO A 28 -23.64 -4.65 0.53
C PRO A 28 -22.63 -5.38 1.43
N THR A 29 -21.75 -6.15 0.79
CA THR A 29 -20.75 -6.95 1.47
C THR A 29 -19.81 -6.04 2.26
N ARG A 30 -19.15 -6.62 3.28
CA ARG A 30 -18.22 -5.97 4.22
C ARG A 30 -17.25 -4.95 3.58
N TRP A 31 -16.83 -5.17 2.34
CA TRP A 31 -15.85 -4.35 1.61
C TRP A 31 -16.47 -3.25 0.74
N GLN A 32 -17.80 -3.22 0.61
CA GLN A 32 -18.55 -2.27 -0.21
C GLN A 32 -19.05 -1.07 0.58
N LYS A 33 -18.95 -1.06 1.92
CA LYS A 33 -19.30 0.11 2.74
C LYS A 33 -18.08 1.04 2.85
N PRO A 34 -18.15 2.30 2.36
CA PRO A 34 -17.08 3.27 2.56
C PRO A 34 -17.05 3.76 4.02
N GLY A 35 -15.90 3.67 4.67
CA GLY A 35 -15.65 4.24 5.99
C GLY A 35 -15.29 3.23 7.08
N PRO A 36 -14.78 3.70 8.24
CA PRO A 36 -14.47 2.83 9.36
C PRO A 36 -15.76 2.23 9.94
N MET A 37 -15.70 0.94 10.27
CA MET A 37 -16.81 0.16 10.81
C MET A 37 -17.32 0.78 12.12
N GLY A 38 -18.64 0.84 12.30
CA GLY A 38 -19.25 1.40 13.50
C GLY A 38 -19.00 0.54 14.75
N ARG A 39 -19.14 1.10 15.95
CA ARG A 39 -18.87 0.39 17.22
C ARG A 39 -19.69 -0.90 17.37
N ASN A 40 -20.96 -0.88 16.96
CA ASN A 40 -21.84 -2.06 17.03
C ASN A 40 -21.49 -3.11 15.97
N GLU A 41 -21.06 -2.67 14.79
CA GLU A 41 -20.58 -3.57 13.73
C GLU A 41 -19.27 -4.26 14.17
N TRP A 42 -18.38 -3.54 14.88
CA TRP A 42 -17.18 -4.11 15.49
C TRP A 42 -17.49 -5.18 16.54
N ALA A 43 -18.46 -4.94 17.42
CA ALA A 43 -18.88 -5.92 18.43
C ALA A 43 -19.41 -7.21 17.78
N ASN A 44 -20.24 -7.07 16.74
CA ASN A 44 -20.79 -8.19 15.99
C ASN A 44 -19.71 -8.94 15.17
N PHE A 45 -18.68 -8.24 14.71
CA PHE A 45 -17.54 -8.88 14.04
C PHE A 45 -16.73 -9.76 15.00
N HIS A 46 -16.41 -9.23 16.18
CA HIS A 46 -15.65 -9.97 17.18
C HIS A 46 -16.40 -11.20 17.69
N SER A 47 -17.71 -11.10 17.92
CA SER A 47 -18.51 -12.25 18.35
C SER A 47 -18.53 -13.37 17.30
N ARG A 48 -18.71 -13.04 16.01
CA ARG A 48 -18.66 -14.02 14.91
C ARG A 48 -17.29 -14.67 14.74
N TYR A 49 -16.21 -13.91 14.93
CA TYR A 49 -14.86 -14.45 14.85
C TYR A 49 -14.60 -15.46 15.98
N GLN A 50 -14.96 -15.09 17.21
CA GLN A 50 -14.81 -15.98 18.36
C GLN A 50 -15.60 -17.28 18.19
N THR A 51 -16.86 -17.23 17.72
CA THR A 51 -17.67 -18.43 17.47
C THR A 51 -17.07 -19.35 16.39
N ASN A 52 -16.42 -18.80 15.37
CA ASN A 52 -15.78 -19.58 14.31
C ASN A 52 -14.48 -20.24 14.77
N VAL A 53 -13.71 -19.57 15.65
CA VAL A 53 -12.49 -20.13 16.23
C VAL A 53 -12.82 -21.28 17.18
N THR A 54 -13.83 -21.14 18.03
CA THR A 54 -14.25 -22.24 18.94
C THR A 54 -14.85 -23.43 18.19
N SER A 55 -15.61 -23.20 17.13
CA SER A 55 -16.13 -24.30 16.30
C SER A 55 -15.05 -24.99 15.46
N ALA A 56 -14.04 -24.26 14.97
CA ALA A 56 -12.87 -24.86 14.33
C ALA A 56 -12.02 -25.70 15.30
N ALA A 57 -11.84 -25.23 16.54
CA ALA A 57 -11.08 -25.94 17.58
C ALA A 57 -11.77 -27.22 18.09
N GLY A 58 -13.10 -27.34 17.92
CA GLY A 58 -13.86 -28.56 18.22
C GLY A 58 -13.63 -29.70 17.23
N THR A 59 -13.06 -29.41 16.05
CA THR A 59 -12.71 -30.44 15.07
C THR A 59 -11.32 -30.97 15.40
N LYS A 60 -11.22 -31.74 16.49
CA LYS A 60 -10.01 -32.52 16.78
C LYS A 60 -9.87 -33.61 15.71
N VAL A 61 -9.18 -33.27 14.63
CA VAL A 61 -8.63 -34.27 13.72
C VAL A 61 -7.70 -35.13 14.55
N SER A 62 -8.07 -36.40 14.73
CA SER A 62 -7.30 -37.40 15.47
C SER A 62 -5.87 -37.45 14.93
N ASP A 63 -4.90 -37.20 15.82
CA ASP A 63 -3.47 -37.06 15.55
C ASP A 63 -2.78 -38.37 15.11
N GLU A 64 -3.52 -39.48 15.00
CA GLU A 64 -2.95 -40.81 14.75
C GLU A 64 -2.68 -41.14 13.27
N ARG A 65 -3.02 -40.26 12.31
CA ARG A 65 -2.83 -40.55 10.87
C ARG A 65 -1.75 -39.76 10.16
N LEU A 66 -1.02 -38.86 10.85
CA LEU A 66 0.02 -38.04 10.21
C LEU A 66 1.44 -38.60 10.34
N SER A 67 1.66 -39.60 11.20
CA SER A 67 3.01 -40.13 11.48
C SER A 67 3.48 -41.21 10.50
N THR A 68 2.62 -41.72 9.60
CA THR A 68 2.98 -42.86 8.71
C THR A 68 3.32 -42.45 7.26
N LEU A 69 3.29 -41.16 6.90
CA LEU A 69 3.50 -40.72 5.51
C LEU A 69 4.85 -40.03 5.24
N VAL A 70 5.74 -39.91 6.22
CA VAL A 70 7.01 -39.15 6.06
C VAL A 70 8.24 -40.06 5.89
N SER A 71 8.08 -41.38 5.95
CA SER A 71 9.20 -42.32 5.81
C SER A 71 9.06 -43.17 4.54
N GLY A 72 9.92 -42.92 3.54
CA GLY A 72 10.37 -44.01 2.66
C GLY A 72 10.30 -43.86 1.15
N PHE A 73 9.81 -42.76 0.57
CA PHE A 73 9.92 -42.58 -0.89
C PHE A 73 11.26 -41.94 -1.26
N SER A 74 12.30 -42.77 -1.34
CA SER A 74 13.49 -42.45 -2.13
C SER A 74 13.10 -42.56 -3.60
N LEU A 75 12.61 -41.45 -4.16
CA LEU A 75 12.35 -41.32 -5.59
C LEU A 75 13.66 -41.60 -6.34
N SER A 76 13.60 -42.53 -7.29
CA SER A 76 14.71 -42.83 -8.19
C SER A 76 15.21 -41.53 -8.83
N SER A 77 16.51 -41.43 -9.13
CA SER A 77 17.10 -40.23 -9.75
C SER A 77 16.33 -39.77 -11.00
N GLU A 78 15.75 -40.70 -11.75
CA GLU A 78 14.94 -40.41 -12.96
C GLU A 78 13.57 -39.78 -12.65
N ASP A 79 12.99 -40.08 -11.48
CA ASP A 79 11.73 -39.47 -11.03
C ASP A 79 11.94 -38.03 -10.56
N HIS A 80 13.12 -37.71 -10.01
CA HIS A 80 13.42 -36.36 -9.56
C HIS A 80 13.45 -35.37 -10.74
N ASP A 81 14.07 -35.75 -11.85
CA ASP A 81 14.11 -34.92 -13.06
C ASP A 81 12.73 -34.75 -13.68
N SER A 82 11.93 -35.83 -13.72
CA SER A 82 10.55 -35.81 -14.21
C SER A 82 9.64 -34.92 -13.35
N HIS A 83 9.79 -34.99 -12.02
CA HIS A 83 9.08 -34.14 -11.07
C HIS A 83 9.47 -32.67 -11.21
N MET A 84 10.76 -32.38 -11.35
CA MET A 84 11.27 -31.02 -11.57
C MET A 84 10.81 -30.44 -12.91
N ALA A 85 10.76 -31.24 -13.97
CA ALA A 85 10.21 -30.85 -15.25
C ALA A 85 8.71 -30.51 -15.16
N ASN A 86 7.93 -31.30 -14.42
CA ASN A 86 6.51 -31.05 -14.21
C ASN A 86 6.27 -29.79 -13.36
N LEU A 87 7.05 -29.57 -12.31
CA LEU A 87 7.01 -28.32 -11.53
C LEU A 87 7.32 -27.09 -12.38
N ARG A 88 8.30 -27.18 -13.28
CA ARG A 88 8.59 -26.10 -14.25
C ARG A 88 7.42 -25.87 -15.20
N ARG A 89 6.79 -26.93 -15.70
CA ARG A 89 5.60 -26.84 -16.56
C ARG A 89 4.40 -26.21 -15.85
N LEU A 90 4.16 -26.59 -14.60
CA LEU A 90 3.05 -26.07 -13.78
C LEU A 90 3.29 -24.63 -13.31
N SER A 91 4.55 -24.23 -13.11
CA SER A 91 4.88 -22.85 -12.73
C SER A 91 4.77 -21.86 -13.87
N THR A 92 4.81 -22.32 -15.13
CA THR A 92 4.52 -21.47 -16.28
C THR A 92 3.00 -21.37 -16.53
N PRO A 93 2.44 -20.16 -16.65
CA PRO A 93 1.02 -20.00 -16.93
C PRO A 93 0.67 -20.57 -18.31
N ARG A 94 -0.48 -21.25 -18.41
CA ARG A 94 -0.97 -21.84 -19.67
C ARG A 94 -1.08 -20.81 -20.82
N TRP A 95 -1.37 -19.55 -20.49
CA TRP A 95 -1.31 -18.41 -21.41
C TRP A 95 -0.31 -17.38 -20.90
N GLN A 96 0.83 -17.24 -21.58
CA GLN A 96 1.78 -16.17 -21.31
C GLN A 96 1.19 -14.83 -21.79
N ARG A 97 0.74 -14.00 -20.86
CA ARG A 97 0.33 -12.63 -21.16
C ARG A 97 1.57 -11.78 -21.41
N SER A 98 1.59 -11.01 -22.51
CA SER A 98 2.68 -10.08 -22.85
C SER A 98 2.99 -9.06 -21.76
N LYS A 99 2.04 -8.81 -20.84
CA LYS A 99 2.21 -7.94 -19.66
C LYS A 99 3.37 -8.35 -18.73
N TYR A 100 3.70 -9.63 -18.63
CA TYR A 100 4.74 -10.13 -17.71
C TYR A 100 6.07 -10.47 -18.42
N ILE A 101 6.13 -10.32 -19.74
CA ILE A 101 7.38 -10.43 -20.48
C ILE A 101 8.10 -9.10 -20.29
N ALA A 102 9.20 -9.11 -19.53
CA ALA A 102 10.03 -7.94 -19.39
C ALA A 102 10.48 -7.51 -20.79
N PRO A 103 10.29 -6.23 -21.19
CA PRO A 103 10.78 -5.78 -22.48
C PRO A 103 12.30 -5.99 -22.57
N PRO A 104 12.84 -6.24 -23.77
CA PRO A 104 14.29 -6.28 -23.96
C PRO A 104 14.94 -5.06 -23.33
N LYS A 105 16.07 -5.23 -22.65
CA LYS A 105 16.77 -4.10 -22.00
C LYS A 105 17.10 -3.07 -23.08
N GLU A 106 16.47 -1.90 -23.01
CA GLU A 106 16.74 -0.79 -23.91
C GLU A 106 18.22 -0.41 -23.79
N VAL A 107 18.97 -0.61 -24.88
CA VAL A 107 20.37 -0.19 -24.97
C VAL A 107 20.37 1.30 -25.33
N PHE A 108 20.38 2.15 -24.30
CA PHE A 108 20.56 3.58 -24.49
C PHE A 108 22.00 3.84 -24.98
N THR A 109 22.15 4.25 -26.24
CA THR A 109 23.44 4.49 -26.91
C THR A 109 24.32 5.52 -26.20
N PHE A 110 23.70 6.44 -25.46
CA PHE A 110 24.41 7.42 -24.64
C PHE A 110 23.68 7.63 -23.31
N ARG A 111 24.13 6.91 -22.28
CA ARG A 111 23.77 7.22 -20.89
C ARG A 111 24.99 7.84 -20.25
N PRO A 112 25.04 9.18 -20.02
CA PRO A 112 26.19 9.80 -19.41
C PRO A 112 26.42 9.15 -18.04
N ARG A 113 27.52 8.40 -17.93
CA ARG A 113 27.94 7.80 -16.68
C ARG A 113 28.48 8.96 -15.84
N MET A 114 27.66 9.47 -14.92
CA MET A 114 28.09 10.43 -13.89
C MET A 114 29.00 9.70 -12.88
N THR A 115 30.18 9.24 -13.32
CA THR A 115 31.15 8.48 -12.52
C THR A 115 31.78 9.29 -11.39
N GLU A 116 31.56 10.60 -11.37
CA GLU A 116 32.16 11.48 -10.36
C GLU A 116 31.32 11.63 -9.09
N ARG A 117 30.07 11.15 -9.07
CA ARG A 117 29.30 11.18 -7.83
C ARG A 117 29.65 9.96 -6.99
N PRO A 118 30.23 10.14 -5.79
CA PRO A 118 30.42 9.01 -4.88
C PRO A 118 29.07 8.34 -4.65
N CYS A 119 29.06 7.01 -4.62
CA CYS A 119 27.86 6.26 -4.27
C CYS A 119 27.28 6.82 -2.97
N PRO A 120 25.95 6.98 -2.88
CA PRO A 120 25.34 7.53 -1.67
C PRO A 120 25.79 6.71 -0.47
N CYS A 121 26.61 7.31 0.37
CA CYS A 121 27.05 6.68 1.60
C CYS A 121 25.82 6.41 2.47
N PRO A 122 25.77 5.27 3.18
CA PRO A 122 24.76 5.05 4.21
C PRO A 122 24.67 6.28 5.11
N GLU A 123 23.44 6.74 5.42
CA GLU A 123 23.22 7.88 6.31
C GLU A 123 24.02 7.72 7.61
N ARG A 124 24.59 8.82 8.12
CA ARG A 124 25.34 8.80 9.38
C ARG A 124 24.47 8.21 10.48
N GLY A 125 24.86 7.05 11.01
CA GLY A 125 24.13 6.33 12.06
C GLY A 125 23.33 5.12 11.59
N ARG A 126 23.15 4.89 10.27
CA ARG A 126 22.59 3.63 9.79
C ARG A 126 23.65 2.52 9.80
N PRO A 127 23.32 1.31 10.27
CA PRO A 127 24.22 0.17 10.16
C PRO A 127 24.65 -0.05 8.71
N ALA A 128 25.96 -0.17 8.48
CA ALA A 128 26.51 -0.38 7.12
C ALA A 128 26.02 -1.69 6.49
N LYS A 129 25.68 -2.68 7.33
CA LYS A 129 25.04 -3.93 6.92
C LYS A 129 23.68 -4.04 7.62
N LYS A 130 22.61 -4.17 6.84
CA LYS A 130 21.28 -4.44 7.37
C LYS A 130 21.29 -5.85 7.99
N PRO A 131 20.70 -6.06 9.17
CA PRO A 131 20.55 -7.40 9.71
C PRO A 131 19.67 -8.24 8.77
N LYS A 132 19.97 -9.54 8.67
CA LYS A 132 19.12 -10.48 7.95
C LYS A 132 17.94 -10.84 8.86
N VAL A 133 16.79 -10.25 8.59
CA VAL A 133 15.53 -10.57 9.27
C VAL A 133 14.84 -11.67 8.45
N PRO A 134 14.38 -12.77 9.07
CA PRO A 134 13.51 -13.74 8.41
C PRO A 134 12.30 -13.05 7.77
N CYS A 135 11.80 -13.57 6.64
CA CYS A 135 10.64 -12.95 5.97
C CYS A 135 9.35 -13.07 6.81
N CYS A 136 9.26 -14.09 7.66
CA CYS A 136 8.20 -14.30 8.63
C CYS A 136 8.76 -15.07 9.84
N PHE A 137 8.14 -14.86 10.99
CA PHE A 137 8.36 -15.66 12.20
C PHE A 137 7.21 -16.67 12.34
N GLN A 138 7.51 -17.86 12.86
CA GLN A 138 6.49 -18.90 13.06
C GLN A 138 5.57 -18.59 14.26
N HIS A 139 6.11 -17.90 15.28
CA HIS A 139 5.41 -17.50 16.51
C HIS A 139 5.83 -16.08 16.94
N GLU A 140 4.95 -15.38 17.66
CA GLU A 140 5.23 -14.02 18.19
C GLU A 140 6.39 -14.02 19.20
N ASP A 141 6.56 -15.10 19.97
CA ASP A 141 7.66 -15.22 20.93
C ASP A 141 9.02 -15.24 20.24
N LEU A 142 9.13 -15.94 19.10
CA LEU A 142 10.36 -15.97 18.30
C LEU A 142 10.67 -14.61 17.68
N GLU A 143 9.62 -13.87 17.30
CA GLU A 143 9.76 -12.50 16.84
C GLU A 143 10.25 -11.59 17.99
N ALA A 144 9.64 -11.68 19.17
CA ALA A 144 10.01 -10.92 20.35
C ALA A 144 11.46 -11.22 20.79
N GLU A 145 11.83 -12.49 20.86
CA GLU A 145 13.21 -12.92 21.15
C GLU A 145 14.19 -12.45 20.09
N PHE A 146 13.84 -12.53 18.80
CA PHE A 146 14.67 -12.04 17.72
C PHE A 146 14.93 -10.53 17.87
N TRP A 147 13.88 -9.74 18.08
CA TRP A 147 14.01 -8.29 18.26
C TRP A 147 14.67 -7.91 19.59
N ALA A 148 14.58 -8.74 20.63
CA ALA A 148 15.30 -8.55 21.88
C ALA A 148 16.81 -8.85 21.73
N ASN A 149 17.14 -9.88 20.95
CA ASN A 149 18.51 -10.34 20.75
C ASN A 149 19.25 -9.62 19.61
N ILE A 150 18.54 -8.90 18.73
CA ILE A 150 19.15 -8.18 17.62
C ILE A 150 20.00 -7.01 18.14
N ARG A 151 21.29 -7.26 18.33
CA ARG A 151 22.26 -6.24 18.68
C ARG A 151 22.92 -5.72 17.42
N PHE A 152 22.69 -4.44 17.11
CA PHE A 152 23.51 -3.77 16.10
C PHE A 152 24.91 -3.57 16.67
N PRO A 153 25.99 -3.92 15.95
CA PRO A 153 27.33 -3.56 16.38
C PRO A 153 27.39 -2.04 16.49
N VAL A 154 27.47 -1.53 17.73
CA VAL A 154 27.57 -0.10 17.98
C VAL A 154 28.95 0.34 17.52
N SER A 155 29.01 1.22 16.53
CA SER A 155 30.31 1.72 16.05
C SER A 155 31.08 2.36 17.22
N GLN A 156 32.41 2.22 17.25
CA GLN A 156 33.23 2.87 18.28
C GLN A 156 33.01 4.39 18.34
N ARG A 157 32.67 5.02 17.21
CA ARG A 157 32.31 6.44 17.14
C ARG A 157 31.00 6.74 17.86
N ALA A 158 30.00 5.87 17.76
CA ALA A 158 28.73 6.01 18.48
C ALA A 158 28.91 5.82 19.99
N LEU A 159 29.78 4.90 20.42
CA LEU A 159 30.11 4.73 21.84
C LEU A 159 30.79 5.96 22.44
N ARG A 160 31.61 6.67 21.65
CA ARG A 160 32.28 7.92 22.04
C ARG A 160 31.47 9.18 21.75
N ALA A 161 30.27 9.06 21.17
CA ALA A 161 29.47 10.21 20.78
C ALA A 161 28.80 10.82 22.01
N PHE A 162 29.21 12.03 22.36
CA PHE A 162 28.51 12.82 23.37
C PHE A 162 27.29 13.51 22.74
N PRO A 163 26.13 13.53 23.43
CA PRO A 163 24.96 14.24 22.94
C PRO A 163 25.26 15.74 22.82
N THR A 164 24.73 16.37 21.77
CA THR A 164 24.89 17.81 21.61
C THR A 164 24.08 18.56 22.66
N MET A 165 24.52 19.77 23.05
CA MET A 165 23.76 20.62 23.99
C MET A 165 22.32 20.86 23.54
N LYS A 166 22.07 20.92 22.23
CA LYS A 166 20.71 21.03 21.66
C LYS A 166 19.88 19.77 21.95
N THR A 167 20.47 18.59 21.75
CA THR A 167 19.84 17.30 22.08
C THR A 167 19.51 17.22 23.56
N CYS A 168 20.44 17.62 24.44
CA CYS A 168 20.21 17.67 25.88
C CYS A 168 19.06 18.61 26.24
N ARG A 169 18.99 19.81 25.63
CA ARG A 169 17.88 20.76 25.83
C ARG A 169 16.54 20.22 25.34
N LEU A 170 16.52 19.51 24.21
CA LEU A 170 15.30 18.90 23.68
C LEU A 170 14.82 17.71 24.52
N ALA A 171 15.75 16.97 25.11
CA ALA A 171 15.45 15.85 26.00
C ALA A 171 14.96 16.31 27.38
N GLN A 172 15.16 17.59 27.74
CA GLN A 172 14.57 18.12 28.97
C GLN A 172 13.03 18.05 28.87
N PRO A 173 12.36 17.57 29.94
CA PRO A 173 10.92 17.54 29.97
C PRO A 173 10.39 18.95 29.72
N ARG A 174 9.53 19.10 28.72
CA ARG A 174 8.88 20.38 28.46
C ARG A 174 8.13 20.76 29.73
N LYS A 175 8.47 21.90 30.32
CA LYS A 175 7.63 22.50 31.37
C LYS A 175 6.24 22.62 30.77
N LYS A 176 5.27 21.91 31.34
CA LYS A 176 3.86 22.03 30.92
C LYS A 176 3.50 23.49 31.12
N ILE A 177 3.37 24.21 30.02
CA ILE A 177 2.83 25.56 30.06
C ILE A 177 1.40 25.40 30.53
N SER A 178 1.09 26.01 31.67
CA SER A 178 -0.26 26.02 32.23
C SER A 178 -1.25 26.46 31.14
N PRO A 179 -2.40 25.78 30.96
CA PRO A 179 -3.36 26.09 29.90
C PRO A 179 -4.02 27.47 30.05
N TYR A 180 -3.70 28.24 31.09
CA TYR A 180 -4.23 29.58 31.35
C TYR A 180 -3.33 30.71 30.81
N ILE A 181 -2.73 30.53 29.63
CA ILE A 181 -2.33 31.72 28.87
C ILE A 181 -3.61 32.27 28.26
N LEU A 182 -4.13 33.32 28.90
CA LEU A 182 -5.12 34.22 28.33
C LEU A 182 -4.55 34.69 26.98
N PHE A 183 -5.01 34.09 25.89
CA PHE A 183 -4.75 34.63 24.56
C PHE A 183 -5.59 35.89 24.48
N GLU A 184 -4.99 37.04 24.83
CA GLU A 184 -5.42 38.29 24.20
C GLU A 184 -5.24 38.06 22.71
N GLU A 185 -6.38 37.89 22.03
CA GLU A 185 -6.46 37.66 20.60
C GLU A 185 -6.00 38.95 19.91
N GLU A 186 -4.69 39.13 19.82
CA GLU A 186 -4.07 40.11 18.94
C GLU A 186 -4.52 39.75 17.52
N VAL A 187 -5.57 40.43 17.05
CA VAL A 187 -6.05 40.34 15.68
C VAL A 187 -4.83 40.55 14.79
N PRO A 188 -4.36 39.53 14.05
CA PRO A 188 -3.10 39.65 13.32
C PRO A 188 -3.21 40.83 12.37
N CYS A 189 -2.39 41.86 12.59
CA CYS A 189 -2.36 43.03 11.74
C CYS A 189 -2.22 42.56 10.29
N ARG A 190 -3.24 42.85 9.47
CA ARG A 190 -3.29 42.41 8.06
C ARG A 190 -2.10 43.00 7.33
N ARG A 191 -1.05 42.20 7.18
CA ARG A 191 0.17 42.62 6.49
C ARG A 191 -0.14 42.69 4.99
N LYS A 192 -0.03 43.88 4.41
CA LYS A 192 -0.16 44.06 2.97
C LYS A 192 0.90 43.19 2.27
N MET A 193 0.51 42.53 1.17
CA MET A 193 1.46 41.79 0.35
C MET A 193 2.54 42.74 -0.20
N SER A 194 3.79 42.25 -0.27
CA SER A 194 4.83 42.98 -0.98
C SER A 194 4.52 43.07 -2.49
N PRO A 195 5.07 44.05 -3.23
CA PRO A 195 4.84 44.16 -4.67
C PRO A 195 5.21 42.89 -5.47
N ARG A 196 6.17 42.11 -4.97
CA ARG A 196 6.55 40.82 -5.56
C ARG A 196 5.51 39.74 -5.25
N GLN A 197 5.03 39.67 -4.02
CA GLN A 197 3.96 38.74 -3.63
C GLN A 197 2.66 39.05 -4.38
N TRP A 198 2.34 40.33 -4.57
CA TRP A 198 1.18 40.76 -5.33
C TRP A 198 1.25 40.33 -6.80
N ARG A 199 2.41 40.49 -7.46
CA ARG A 199 2.63 39.99 -8.82
C ARG A 199 2.46 38.48 -8.93
N CYS A 200 3.04 37.70 -8.01
CA CYS A 200 2.83 36.25 -7.98
C CYS A 200 1.36 35.87 -7.73
N HIS A 201 0.66 36.62 -6.89
CA HIS A 201 -0.75 36.42 -6.61
C HIS A 201 -1.60 36.67 -7.87
N LEU A 202 -1.34 37.75 -8.61
CA LEU A 202 -2.01 38.04 -9.87
C LEU A 202 -1.78 36.94 -10.93
N GLN A 203 -0.53 36.48 -11.10
CA GLN A 203 -0.23 35.35 -11.99
C GLN A 203 -1.01 34.09 -11.62
N ARG A 204 -1.13 33.80 -10.32
CA ARG A 204 -1.93 32.67 -9.85
C ARG A 204 -3.41 32.84 -10.17
N LEU A 205 -3.96 34.04 -9.97
CA LEU A 205 -5.36 34.32 -10.32
C LEU A 205 -5.61 34.19 -11.82
N GLU A 206 -4.69 34.68 -12.66
CA GLU A 206 -4.76 34.53 -14.11
C GLU A 206 -4.69 33.05 -14.54
N TYR A 207 -3.90 32.23 -13.85
CA TYR A 207 -3.88 30.79 -14.11
C TYR A 207 -5.19 30.11 -13.72
N LEU A 208 -5.77 30.48 -12.57
CA LEU A 208 -7.02 29.89 -12.08
C LEU A 208 -8.25 30.36 -12.86
N SER A 209 -8.20 31.54 -13.49
CA SER A 209 -9.29 32.03 -14.33
C SER A 209 -9.32 31.37 -15.71
N LYS A 210 -8.24 30.73 -16.14
CA LYS A 210 -8.22 29.96 -17.40
C LYS A 210 -9.16 28.76 -17.26
N PRO A 211 -10.09 28.57 -18.21
CA PRO A 211 -11.03 27.45 -18.15
C PRO A 211 -10.25 26.13 -18.15
N ASN A 212 -10.65 25.21 -17.28
CA ASN A 212 -10.00 23.91 -17.19
C ASN A 212 -10.15 23.17 -18.54
N PHE A 213 -9.03 22.83 -19.18
CA PHE A 213 -9.02 22.18 -20.48
C PHE A 213 -9.85 20.89 -20.53
N ARG A 214 -10.00 20.20 -19.39
CA ARG A 214 -10.87 19.02 -19.28
C ARG A 214 -12.34 19.37 -19.44
N VAL A 215 -12.79 20.45 -18.80
CA VAL A 215 -14.17 20.94 -18.89
C VAL A 215 -14.47 21.42 -20.31
N LEU A 216 -13.52 22.13 -20.96
CA LEU A 216 -13.67 22.53 -22.36
C LEU A 216 -13.76 21.33 -23.32
N ALA A 217 -13.07 20.23 -23.04
CA ALA A 217 -13.13 19.02 -23.86
C ALA A 217 -14.47 18.27 -23.72
N GLU A 218 -15.11 18.34 -22.55
CA GLU A 218 -16.44 17.76 -22.31
C GLU A 218 -17.54 18.59 -23.00
N LEU A 219 -17.47 19.92 -22.91
CA LEU A 219 -18.46 20.82 -23.54
C LEU A 219 -18.44 20.76 -25.07
N ARG A 220 -17.33 20.37 -25.70
CA ARG A 220 -17.22 20.19 -27.16
C ARG A 220 -17.84 18.89 -27.68
N ARG A 221 -18.27 17.98 -26.80
CA ARG A 221 -18.88 16.69 -27.16
C ARG A 221 -20.41 16.71 -27.17
N CYS A 222 -21.02 17.85 -26.85
CA CYS A 222 -22.44 18.14 -27.03
C CYS A 222 -22.65 18.91 -28.34
#